data_AF-A0A6J5FQ86-F1
#
_entry.id   AF-A0A6J5FQ86-F1
#
_cell.length_a   1.000
_cell.length_b   1.000
_cell.length_c   1.000
_cell.angle_alpha   90.00
_cell.angle_beta   90.00
_cell.angle_gamma   90.00
#
_symmetry.space_group_name_H-M   'P 1'
#
loop_
_entity.id
_entity.type
_entity.pdbx_description
1 polymer ?
#
loop_
_entity_poly.entity_id
_entity_poly.type
_entity_poly.pdbx_seq_one_letter_code
_entity_poly.pdbx_strand_id
1 'polypeptide(L)'
;MSNAPANASAEASRFVNSLIRTVPDWPQPGVQFRDITPLIGDPKGLRVLIDLFVERYVDAKLDYVAGLDARGFIIGPIVAYELNVGFIPIRKIGKLPYKTVSETYKLEYGESTVELHEDACAKGDRVVIVDDLIATGGTMLAGKLLLERLGATVVEGAAIIDLPDLGGSKLLTEAGLPLFTVTTFGGH
;
A
#
# COMPACT_ATOMS: atom_id res chain seq x y z
N MET A 1 -32.84 -2.54 7.70
CA MET A 1 -31.52 -1.88 7.75
C MET A 1 -30.89 -2.07 6.39
N SER A 2 -30.56 -1.01 5.64
CA SER A 2 -30.21 -1.15 4.22
C SER A 2 -28.79 -1.69 4.06
N ASN A 3 -28.64 -2.83 3.37
CA ASN A 3 -27.34 -3.36 2.92
C ASN A 3 -26.68 -2.52 1.79
N ALA A 4 -27.19 -1.31 1.53
CA ALA A 4 -26.78 -0.45 0.43
C ALA A 4 -25.29 -0.02 0.46
N PRO A 5 -24.72 0.47 1.59
CA PRO A 5 -23.32 0.93 1.59
C PRO A 5 -22.32 -0.22 1.42
N ALA A 6 -22.54 -1.36 2.09
CA ALA A 6 -21.69 -2.54 1.90
C ALA A 6 -21.76 -3.09 0.47
N ASN A 7 -22.93 -3.03 -0.18
CA ASN A 7 -23.08 -3.46 -1.56
C ASN A 7 -22.40 -2.49 -2.55
N ALA A 8 -22.45 -1.18 -2.29
CA ALA A 8 -21.81 -0.16 -3.13
C ALA A 8 -20.28 -0.26 -3.09
N SER A 9 -19.68 -0.46 -1.90
CA SER A 9 -18.23 -0.69 -1.77
C SER A 9 -17.80 -1.97 -2.51
N ALA A 10 -18.57 -3.06 -2.39
CA ALA A 10 -18.29 -4.30 -3.11
C ALA A 10 -18.42 -4.15 -4.65
N GLU A 11 -19.36 -3.34 -5.13
CA GLU A 11 -19.48 -3.00 -6.56
C GLU A 11 -18.30 -2.15 -7.05
N ALA A 12 -17.87 -1.16 -6.27
CA ALA A 12 -16.71 -0.34 -6.56
C ALA A 12 -15.43 -1.18 -6.61
N SER A 13 -15.21 -2.08 -5.65
CA SER A 13 -14.08 -3.04 -5.67
C SER A 13 -14.10 -3.94 -6.91
N ARG A 14 -15.28 -4.42 -7.34
CA ARG A 14 -15.41 -5.20 -8.58
C ARG A 14 -15.10 -4.36 -9.82
N PHE A 15 -15.53 -3.11 -9.85
CA PHE A 15 -15.22 -2.19 -10.94
C PHE A 15 -13.71 -1.92 -11.02
N VAL A 16 -13.05 -1.66 -9.89
CA VAL A 16 -11.58 -1.52 -9.80
C VAL A 16 -10.88 -2.79 -10.30
N ASN A 17 -11.31 -3.97 -9.84
CA ASN A 17 -10.76 -5.25 -10.29
C ASN A 17 -10.83 -5.42 -11.81
N SER A 18 -11.96 -5.05 -12.43
CA SER A 18 -12.17 -5.21 -13.87
C SER A 18 -11.24 -4.36 -14.75
N LEU A 19 -10.63 -3.31 -14.19
CA LEU A 19 -9.69 -2.43 -14.89
C LEU A 19 -8.22 -2.84 -14.71
N ILE A 20 -7.93 -3.86 -13.90
CA ILE A 20 -6.57 -4.37 -13.71
C ILE A 20 -6.28 -5.41 -14.79
N ARG A 21 -5.21 -5.18 -15.55
CA ARG A 21 -4.77 -6.08 -16.61
C ARG A 21 -3.83 -7.15 -16.05
N THR A 22 -4.01 -8.39 -16.48
CA THR A 22 -3.01 -9.45 -16.23
C THR A 22 -2.08 -9.56 -17.43
N VAL A 23 -0.78 -9.45 -17.18
CA VAL A 23 0.28 -9.64 -18.18
C VAL A 23 1.01 -10.94 -17.85
N PRO A 24 0.83 -12.02 -18.66
CA PRO A 24 1.48 -13.29 -18.39
C PRO A 24 2.98 -13.22 -18.69
N ASP A 25 3.76 -14.05 -18.00
CA ASP A 25 5.19 -14.28 -18.22
C ASP A 25 6.06 -13.03 -18.12
N TRP A 26 5.65 -12.08 -17.27
CA TRP A 26 6.40 -10.86 -16.99
C TRP A 26 6.58 -10.68 -15.47
N PRO A 27 7.77 -10.27 -14.99
CA PRO A 27 8.98 -9.97 -15.75
C PRO A 27 9.74 -11.22 -16.22
N GLN A 28 9.29 -12.40 -15.82
CA GLN A 28 9.88 -13.69 -16.16
C GLN A 28 8.78 -14.75 -16.38
N PRO A 29 9.09 -15.86 -17.08
CA PRO A 29 8.13 -16.93 -17.32
C PRO A 29 7.49 -17.46 -16.04
N GLY A 30 6.18 -17.73 -16.09
CA GLY A 30 5.39 -18.24 -14.97
C GLY A 30 4.72 -17.18 -14.09
N VAL A 31 5.16 -15.91 -14.14
CA VAL A 31 4.58 -14.84 -13.32
C VAL A 31 3.33 -14.25 -13.97
N GLN A 32 2.25 -14.08 -13.21
CA GLN A 32 1.04 -13.37 -13.63
C GLN A 32 1.05 -11.91 -13.13
N PHE A 33 1.69 -11.01 -13.87
CA PHE A 33 1.83 -9.63 -13.44
C PHE A 33 0.51 -8.86 -13.46
N ARG A 34 0.20 -8.17 -12.36
CA ARG A 34 -1.00 -7.34 -12.23
C ARG A 34 -0.65 -5.89 -12.54
N ASP A 35 -1.02 -5.47 -13.73
CA ASP A 35 -0.79 -4.15 -14.25
C ASP A 35 -1.97 -3.22 -13.93
N ILE A 36 -1.73 -2.28 -13.02
CA ILE A 36 -2.70 -1.26 -12.58
C ILE A 36 -2.78 -0.07 -13.54
N THR A 37 -1.91 0.04 -14.54
CA THR A 37 -1.86 1.25 -15.39
C THR A 37 -3.16 1.55 -16.14
N PRO A 38 -3.98 0.56 -16.60
CA PRO A 38 -5.27 0.89 -17.19
C PRO A 38 -6.27 1.44 -16.17
N LEU A 39 -6.26 0.93 -14.94
CA LEU A 39 -7.05 1.47 -13.83
C LEU A 39 -6.72 2.94 -13.54
N ILE A 40 -5.43 3.28 -13.51
CA ILE A 40 -4.97 4.65 -13.23
C ILE A 40 -5.18 5.57 -14.44
N GLY A 41 -5.08 5.04 -15.65
CA GLY A 41 -5.35 5.78 -16.89
C GLY A 41 -6.83 6.05 -17.16
N ASP A 42 -7.75 5.34 -16.50
CA ASP A 42 -9.19 5.57 -16.58
C ASP A 42 -9.62 6.64 -15.56
N PRO A 43 -10.19 7.79 -15.98
CA PRO A 43 -10.57 8.87 -15.05
C PRO A 43 -11.58 8.43 -13.97
N LYS A 44 -12.51 7.54 -14.32
CA LYS A 44 -13.50 7.02 -13.37
C LYS A 44 -12.86 5.98 -12.46
N GLY A 45 -12.01 5.11 -13.01
CA GLY A 45 -11.23 4.11 -12.28
C GLY A 45 -10.39 4.74 -11.18
N LEU A 46 -9.61 5.77 -11.52
CA LEU A 46 -8.80 6.50 -10.55
C LEU A 46 -9.67 7.16 -9.46
N ARG A 47 -10.77 7.84 -9.83
CA ARG A 47 -11.65 8.48 -8.83
C ARG A 47 -12.26 7.44 -7.88
N VAL A 48 -12.84 6.37 -8.41
CA VAL A 48 -13.46 5.29 -7.61
C VAL A 48 -12.43 4.63 -6.69
N LEU A 49 -11.20 4.41 -7.18
CA LEU A 49 -10.12 3.88 -6.36
C LEU A 49 -9.84 4.79 -5.17
N ILE A 50 -9.61 6.09 -5.41
CA ILE A 50 -9.29 7.05 -4.35
C ILE A 50 -10.46 7.21 -3.37
N ASP A 51 -11.70 7.23 -3.85
CA ASP A 51 -12.90 7.27 -3.01
C ASP A 51 -12.92 6.13 -1.98
N LEU A 52 -12.57 4.90 -2.39
CA LEU A 52 -12.53 3.76 -1.49
C LEU A 52 -11.50 3.93 -0.36
N PHE A 53 -10.32 4.48 -0.65
CA PHE A 53 -9.32 4.78 0.38
C PHE A 53 -9.78 5.93 1.29
N VAL A 54 -10.36 6.99 0.73
CA VAL A 54 -10.84 8.14 1.52
C VAL A 54 -11.98 7.71 2.44
N GLU A 55 -12.97 6.99 1.94
CA GLU A 55 -14.08 6.45 2.74
C GLU A 55 -13.59 5.55 3.88
N ARG A 56 -12.56 4.74 3.62
CA ARG A 56 -11.94 3.87 4.62
C ARG A 56 -11.29 4.66 5.77
N TYR A 57 -10.70 5.82 5.49
CA TYR A 57 -9.80 6.52 6.40
C TYR A 57 -10.26 7.90 6.88
N VAL A 58 -11.35 8.45 6.37
CA VAL A 58 -11.83 9.81 6.72
C VAL A 58 -11.99 10.02 8.23
N ASP A 59 -12.46 9.01 8.95
CA ASP A 59 -12.64 9.06 10.41
C ASP A 59 -11.50 8.36 11.20
N ALA A 60 -10.44 7.91 10.53
CA ALA A 60 -9.36 7.14 11.13
C ALA A 60 -8.38 7.98 11.96
N LYS A 61 -8.52 9.33 11.92
CA LYS A 61 -7.64 10.30 12.60
C LYS A 61 -6.18 10.02 12.27
N LEU A 62 -5.84 10.08 10.99
CA LEU A 62 -4.47 9.93 10.51
C LEU A 62 -3.75 11.28 10.59
N ASP A 63 -2.44 11.23 10.80
CA ASP A 63 -1.54 12.39 10.68
C ASP A 63 -0.75 12.33 9.37
N TYR A 64 -0.48 11.11 8.87
CA TYR A 64 0.21 10.89 7.61
C TYR A 64 -0.29 9.67 6.82
N VAL A 65 -0.10 9.72 5.51
CA VAL A 65 -0.07 8.55 4.63
C VAL A 65 1.37 8.30 4.22
N ALA A 66 1.89 7.09 4.45
CA ALA A 66 3.21 6.69 3.99
C ALA A 66 3.09 5.82 2.74
N GLY A 67 3.82 6.14 1.67
CA GLY A 67 3.85 5.34 0.45
C GLY A 67 5.13 4.53 0.32
N LEU A 68 5.07 3.38 -0.35
CA LEU A 68 6.24 2.60 -0.75
C LEU A 68 6.66 2.93 -2.19
N ASP A 69 7.95 3.13 -2.41
CA ASP A 69 8.52 3.43 -3.73
C ASP A 69 8.42 2.21 -4.68
N ALA A 70 7.96 2.35 -5.92
CA ALA A 70 7.49 3.58 -6.58
C ALA A 70 5.98 3.66 -6.73
N ARG A 71 5.30 2.52 -6.84
CA ARG A 71 3.90 2.51 -7.30
C ARG A 71 2.93 2.91 -6.21
N GLY A 72 3.27 2.70 -4.93
CA GLY A 72 2.58 3.35 -3.81
C GLY A 72 2.55 4.88 -3.89
N PHE A 73 3.51 5.52 -4.58
CA PHE A 73 3.52 6.98 -4.77
C PHE A 73 2.51 7.48 -5.78
N ILE A 74 1.86 6.61 -6.56
CA ILE A 74 0.86 7.03 -7.52
C ILE A 74 -0.45 7.39 -6.80
N ILE A 75 -0.80 6.63 -5.76
CA ILE A 75 -2.05 6.81 -5.00
C ILE A 75 -1.84 7.50 -3.66
N GLY A 76 -0.71 7.27 -2.98
CA GLY A 76 -0.51 7.72 -1.62
C GLY A 76 -0.59 9.24 -1.42
N PRO A 77 0.11 10.05 -2.24
CA PRO A 77 -0.03 11.51 -2.17
C PRO A 77 -1.45 12.01 -2.48
N ILE A 78 -2.20 11.33 -3.35
CA ILE A 78 -3.58 11.70 -3.67
C ILE A 78 -4.49 11.42 -2.46
N VAL A 79 -4.35 10.25 -1.84
CA VAL A 79 -5.08 9.90 -0.61
C VAL A 79 -4.72 10.87 0.52
N ALA A 80 -3.43 11.18 0.71
CA ALA A 80 -2.98 12.16 1.71
C ALA A 80 -3.62 13.53 1.51
N TYR A 81 -3.66 13.99 0.25
CA TYR A 81 -4.27 15.26 -0.13
C TYR A 81 -5.77 15.29 0.18
N GLU A 82 -6.53 14.27 -0.22
CA GLU A 82 -7.98 14.19 0.02
C GLU A 82 -8.33 14.08 1.51
N LEU A 83 -7.46 13.45 2.31
CA LEU A 83 -7.60 13.34 3.77
C LEU A 83 -7.06 14.56 4.52
N ASN A 84 -6.45 15.52 3.82
CA ASN A 84 -5.80 16.71 4.39
C ASN A 84 -4.73 16.38 5.45
N VAL A 85 -3.84 15.44 5.12
CA VAL A 85 -2.73 14.96 5.96
C VAL A 85 -1.40 14.99 5.20
N GLY A 86 -0.28 14.81 5.92
CA GLY A 86 1.03 14.75 5.30
C GLY A 86 1.28 13.46 4.51
N PHE A 87 2.24 13.49 3.58
CA PHE A 87 2.70 12.29 2.87
C PHE A 87 4.16 11.97 3.22
N ILE A 88 4.45 10.71 3.53
CA ILE A 88 5.78 10.21 3.87
C ILE A 88 6.28 9.25 2.78
N PRO A 89 7.36 9.57 2.05
CA PRO A 89 7.96 8.64 1.10
C PRO A 89 8.91 7.65 1.78
N ILE A 90 8.62 6.35 1.69
CA ILE A 90 9.56 5.28 2.04
C ILE A 90 10.21 4.78 0.75
N ARG A 91 11.54 4.86 0.66
CA ARG A 91 12.26 4.65 -0.60
C ARG A 91 13.29 3.54 -0.53
N LYS A 92 13.72 3.03 -1.68
CA LYS A 92 14.94 2.20 -1.74
C LYS A 92 16.16 3.01 -1.32
N ILE A 93 17.16 2.32 -0.79
CA ILE A 93 18.41 2.91 -0.32
C ILE A 93 19.05 3.89 -1.33
N GLY A 94 19.51 5.03 -0.83
CA GLY A 94 20.22 6.06 -1.58
C GLY A 94 19.34 7.01 -2.41
N LYS A 95 18.01 6.99 -2.19
CA LYS A 95 17.05 7.86 -2.91
C LYS A 95 16.57 9.06 -2.09
N LEU A 96 16.79 9.04 -0.78
CA LEU A 96 16.40 10.10 0.14
C LEU A 96 17.62 10.99 0.45
N PRO A 97 17.52 12.33 0.30
CA PRO A 97 18.67 13.23 0.40
C PRO A 97 19.03 13.66 1.83
N TYR A 98 18.11 13.49 2.78
CA TYR A 98 18.35 13.85 4.18
C TYR A 98 18.78 12.62 5.00
N LYS A 99 18.95 12.78 6.31
CA LYS A 99 19.37 11.68 7.19
C LYS A 99 18.29 10.60 7.24
N THR A 100 18.71 9.34 7.14
CA THR A 100 17.81 8.19 7.03
C THR A 100 17.98 7.19 8.16
N VAL A 101 16.87 6.54 8.52
CA VAL A 101 16.87 5.20 9.12
C VAL A 101 16.62 4.17 8.02
N SER A 102 17.18 2.98 8.16
CA SER A 102 17.04 1.90 7.18
C SER A 102 16.58 0.59 7.82
N GLU A 103 15.93 -0.24 6.99
CA GLU A 103 15.54 -1.61 7.32
C GLU A 103 15.82 -2.52 6.13
N THR A 104 16.57 -3.59 6.38
CA THR A 104 16.91 -4.62 5.39
C THR A 104 16.06 -5.85 5.62
N TYR A 105 15.47 -6.38 4.55
CA TYR A 105 14.66 -7.58 4.58
C TYR A 105 15.10 -8.58 3.50
N LYS A 106 14.87 -9.86 3.77
CA LYS A 106 15.26 -10.95 2.89
C LYS A 106 14.25 -11.15 1.76
N LEU A 107 14.77 -11.43 0.59
CA LEU A 107 14.04 -11.94 -0.56
C LEU A 107 14.35 -13.42 -0.73
N GLU A 108 13.64 -14.10 -1.65
CA GLU A 108 13.97 -15.48 -2.04
C GLU A 108 15.42 -15.57 -2.56
N TYR A 109 15.84 -14.54 -3.31
CA TYR A 109 17.20 -14.39 -3.82
C TYR A 109 17.75 -13.00 -3.45
N GLY A 110 18.45 -12.92 -2.32
CA GLY A 110 19.15 -11.72 -1.87
C GLY A 110 18.40 -10.94 -0.78
N GLU A 111 18.75 -9.66 -0.66
CA GLU A 111 18.18 -8.75 0.34
C GLU A 111 17.83 -7.42 -0.33
N SER A 112 16.88 -6.71 0.25
CA SER A 112 16.51 -5.35 -0.15
C SER A 112 16.45 -4.45 1.07
N THR A 113 16.78 -3.18 0.87
CA THR A 113 16.81 -2.17 1.94
C THR A 113 15.93 -0.99 1.55
N VAL A 114 15.05 -0.61 2.48
CA VAL A 114 14.27 0.63 2.41
C VAL A 114 14.78 1.63 3.44
N GLU A 115 14.56 2.90 3.13
CA GLU A 115 14.95 4.06 3.91
C GLU A 115 13.76 4.98 4.15
N LEU A 116 13.80 5.66 5.29
CA LEU A 116 12.88 6.69 5.72
C LEU A 116 13.67 7.84 6.33
N HIS A 117 13.29 9.09 6.09
CA HIS A 117 13.95 10.21 6.77
C HIS A 117 13.73 10.14 8.29
N GLU A 118 14.73 10.49 9.08
CA GLU A 118 14.65 10.44 10.56
C GLU A 118 13.64 11.43 11.16
N ASP A 119 13.25 12.46 10.38
CA ASP A 119 12.29 13.51 10.74
C ASP A 119 10.94 13.35 10.03
N ALA A 120 10.67 12.19 9.42
CA ALA A 120 9.44 11.96 8.64
C ALA A 120 8.17 11.96 9.50
N CYS A 121 8.27 11.56 10.76
CA CYS A 121 7.17 11.55 11.72
C CYS A 121 7.70 11.67 13.16
N ALA A 122 6.79 11.93 14.09
CA ALA A 122 7.03 12.04 15.51
C ALA A 122 6.31 10.94 16.30
N LYS A 123 6.70 10.81 17.57
CA LYS A 123 6.08 9.87 18.50
C LYS A 123 4.59 10.15 18.64
N GLY A 124 3.77 9.13 18.40
CA GLY A 124 2.31 9.19 18.54
C GLY A 124 1.57 9.48 17.24
N ASP A 125 2.27 9.89 16.17
CA ASP A 125 1.66 10.11 14.87
C ASP A 125 1.02 8.82 14.35
N ARG A 126 -0.16 8.95 13.75
CA ARG A 126 -0.95 7.84 13.22
C ARG A 126 -0.79 7.77 11.72
N VAL A 127 -0.27 6.65 11.24
CA VAL A 127 0.14 6.50 9.85
C VAL A 127 -0.54 5.30 9.21
N VAL A 128 -1.05 5.46 8.00
CA VAL A 128 -1.40 4.33 7.11
C VAL A 128 -0.28 4.14 6.10
N ILE A 129 0.13 2.89 5.86
CA ILE A 129 1.08 2.58 4.78
C ILE A 129 0.26 2.18 3.56
N VAL A 130 0.58 2.73 2.39
CA VAL A 130 -0.07 2.41 1.12
C VAL A 130 0.94 1.88 0.11
N ASP A 131 0.53 0.87 -0.64
CA ASP A 131 1.23 0.40 -1.84
C ASP A 131 0.23 0.02 -2.93
N ASP A 132 0.72 -0.30 -4.13
CA ASP A 132 -0.17 -0.82 -5.16
C ASP A 132 -0.59 -2.27 -4.90
N LEU A 133 0.32 -3.11 -4.43
CA LEU A 133 0.09 -4.54 -4.31
C LEU A 133 0.84 -5.17 -3.14
N ILE A 134 0.20 -6.11 -2.44
CA ILE A 134 0.85 -7.00 -1.47
C ILE A 134 1.17 -8.34 -2.14
N ALA A 135 2.47 -8.62 -2.28
CA ALA A 135 2.99 -9.90 -2.77
C ALA A 135 3.53 -10.73 -1.60
N THR A 136 4.83 -10.62 -1.31
CA THR A 136 5.47 -11.29 -0.16
C THR A 136 5.34 -10.53 1.15
N GLY A 137 4.89 -9.26 1.10
CA GLY A 137 4.69 -8.39 2.27
C GLY A 137 5.97 -7.79 2.87
N GLY A 138 7.16 -8.22 2.44
CA GLY A 138 8.44 -7.81 3.04
C GLY A 138 8.69 -6.30 3.05
N THR A 139 8.40 -5.61 1.95
CA THR A 139 8.61 -4.16 1.83
C THR A 139 7.68 -3.36 2.76
N MET A 140 6.41 -3.76 2.86
CA MET A 140 5.45 -3.11 3.76
C MET A 140 5.79 -3.37 5.23
N LEU A 141 6.26 -4.58 5.57
CA LEU A 141 6.73 -4.90 6.90
C LEU A 141 7.95 -4.05 7.28
N ALA A 142 8.93 -3.92 6.38
CA ALA A 142 10.10 -3.08 6.60
C ALA A 142 9.72 -1.60 6.80
N GLY A 143 8.78 -1.09 5.99
CA GLY A 143 8.22 0.25 6.16
C GLY A 143 7.53 0.45 7.51
N LYS A 144 6.75 -0.53 7.96
CA LYS A 144 6.11 -0.54 9.28
C LYS A 144 7.15 -0.42 10.40
N LEU A 145 8.18 -1.26 10.36
CA LEU A 145 9.22 -1.28 11.39
C LEU A 145 10.00 0.05 11.45
N LEU A 146 10.23 0.71 10.31
CA LEU A 146 10.86 2.03 10.27
C LEU A 146 9.99 3.10 10.93
N LEU A 147 8.69 3.15 10.61
CA LEU A 147 7.76 4.10 11.21
C LEU A 147 7.62 3.89 12.72
N GLU A 148 7.50 2.62 13.16
CA GLU A 148 7.43 2.29 14.59
C GLU A 148 8.72 2.64 15.33
N ARG A 149 9.90 2.51 14.68
CA ARG A 149 11.19 2.93 15.24
C ARG A 149 11.25 4.44 15.47
N LEU A 150 10.59 5.24 14.63
CA LEU A 150 10.43 6.70 14.84
C LEU A 150 9.34 7.05 15.86
N GLY A 151 8.61 6.04 16.37
CA GLY A 151 7.59 6.19 17.41
C GLY A 151 6.17 6.43 16.88
N ALA A 152 5.95 6.32 15.57
CA ALA A 152 4.61 6.39 14.99
C ALA A 152 3.81 5.10 15.26
N THR A 153 2.49 5.23 15.27
CA THR A 153 1.55 4.09 15.27
C THR A 153 1.11 3.81 13.84
N VAL A 154 1.48 2.65 13.31
CA VAL A 154 1.00 2.20 12.00
C VAL A 154 -0.39 1.59 12.17
N VAL A 155 -1.41 2.30 11.70
CA VAL A 155 -2.83 1.95 11.91
C VAL A 155 -3.25 0.78 11.04
N GLU A 156 -2.82 0.76 9.78
CA GLU A 156 -3.19 -0.24 8.79
C GLU A 156 -2.16 -0.23 7.64
N GLY A 157 -1.95 -1.39 7.01
CA GLY A 157 -1.31 -1.52 5.71
C GLY A 157 -2.38 -1.64 4.63
N ALA A 158 -2.30 -0.85 3.58
CA ALA A 158 -3.34 -0.74 2.58
C ALA A 158 -2.79 -0.93 1.17
N ALA A 159 -3.53 -1.64 0.33
CA ALA A 159 -3.13 -1.85 -1.06
C ALA A 159 -4.32 -1.94 -2.02
N ILE A 160 -4.07 -1.72 -3.31
CA ILE A 160 -5.09 -1.94 -4.33
C ILE A 160 -5.34 -3.45 -4.45
N ILE A 161 -4.26 -4.23 -4.50
CA ILE A 161 -4.29 -5.65 -4.81
C ILE A 161 -3.64 -6.47 -3.68
N ASP A 162 -4.29 -7.57 -3.31
CA ASP A 162 -3.66 -8.67 -2.57
C ASP A 162 -3.42 -9.88 -3.50
N LEU A 163 -2.28 -10.54 -3.33
CA LEU A 163 -1.95 -11.85 -3.93
C LEU A 163 -1.82 -12.88 -2.79
N PRO A 164 -2.93 -13.46 -2.30
CA PRO A 164 -2.92 -14.30 -1.11
C PRO A 164 -1.99 -15.51 -1.21
N ASP A 165 -1.83 -16.06 -2.42
CA ASP A 165 -1.02 -17.24 -2.67
C ASP A 165 0.48 -17.00 -2.44
N LEU A 166 0.92 -15.73 -2.41
CA LEU A 166 2.30 -15.34 -2.08
C LEU A 166 2.54 -15.12 -0.57
N GLY A 167 1.49 -15.24 0.25
CA GLY A 167 1.60 -15.25 1.71
C GLY A 167 1.89 -13.90 2.38
N GLY A 168 2.01 -12.80 1.64
CA GLY A 168 2.35 -11.49 2.22
C GLY A 168 1.30 -10.96 3.18
N SER A 169 0.02 -11.07 2.85
CA SER A 169 -1.05 -10.62 3.74
C SER A 169 -1.11 -11.41 5.05
N LYS A 170 -0.78 -12.71 4.99
CA LYS A 170 -0.64 -13.56 6.18
C LYS A 170 0.55 -13.10 7.03
N LEU A 171 1.73 -12.91 6.43
CA LEU A 171 2.92 -12.43 7.12
C LEU A 171 2.66 -11.11 7.88
N LEU A 172 2.04 -10.14 7.21
CA LEU A 172 1.75 -8.82 7.78
C LEU A 172 0.75 -8.90 8.93
N THR A 173 -0.31 -9.70 8.77
CA THR A 173 -1.31 -9.91 9.83
C THR A 173 -0.71 -10.60 11.06
N GLU A 174 0.12 -11.64 10.85
CA GLU A 174 0.85 -12.32 11.93
C GLU A 174 1.85 -11.39 12.63
N ALA A 175 2.42 -10.43 11.91
CA ALA A 175 3.24 -9.35 12.46
C ALA A 175 2.39 -8.25 13.14
N GLY A 176 1.08 -8.42 13.28
CA GLY A 176 0.19 -7.48 13.96
C GLY A 176 -0.13 -6.21 13.16
N LEU A 177 0.00 -6.24 11.83
CA LEU A 177 -0.45 -5.15 10.95
C LEU A 177 -1.84 -5.49 10.37
N PRO A 178 -2.91 -4.77 10.75
CA PRO A 178 -4.20 -4.86 10.07
C PRO A 178 -4.05 -4.49 8.59
N LEU A 179 -4.88 -5.08 7.72
CA LEU A 179 -4.82 -4.85 6.28
C LEU A 179 -6.15 -4.42 5.67
N PHE A 180 -6.07 -3.52 4.70
CA PHE A 180 -7.16 -3.19 3.78
C PHE A 180 -6.71 -3.36 2.33
N THR A 181 -7.39 -4.24 1.59
CA THR A 181 -7.12 -4.45 0.16
C THR A 181 -8.38 -4.23 -0.65
N VAL A 182 -8.29 -3.46 -1.74
CA VAL A 182 -9.46 -3.15 -2.56
C VAL A 182 -9.96 -4.39 -3.32
N THR A 183 -9.03 -5.22 -3.78
CA THR A 183 -9.34 -6.45 -4.49
C THR A 183 -8.25 -7.51 -4.35
N THR A 184 -8.54 -8.75 -4.75
CA THR A 184 -7.62 -9.88 -4.70
C THR A 184 -7.51 -10.55 -6.06
N PHE A 185 -6.34 -11.13 -6.34
CA PHE A 185 -6.12 -12.01 -7.50
C PHE A 185 -5.46 -13.32 -7.02
N GLY A 186 -5.89 -14.45 -7.57
CA GLY A 186 -5.21 -15.74 -7.38
C GLY A 186 -4.03 -15.91 -8.35
N GLY A 187 -3.09 -16.78 -8.01
CA GLY A 187 -1.89 -17.09 -8.78
C GLY A 187 -0.61 -16.48 -8.20
N HIS A 188 0.52 -16.86 -8.80
CA HIS A 188 1.87 -16.43 -8.45
C HIS A 188 2.52 -15.61 -9.57
#